data_AF-A0A8S3UVD9-F1
#
_entry.id   AF-A0A8S3UVD9-F1
#
_cell.length_a   1.000
_cell.length_b   1.000
_cell.length_c   1.000
_cell.angle_alpha   90.00
_cell.angle_beta   90.00
_cell.angle_gamma   90.00
#
_symmetry.space_group_name_H-M   'P 1'
#
loop_
_entity.id
_entity.type
_entity.pdbx_description
1 polymer ?
#
loop_
_entity_poly.entity_id
_entity_poly.type
_entity_poly.pdbx_seq_one_letter_code
_entity_poly.pdbx_strand_id
1 'polypeptide(L)'
;MFPERFQNKTNGITPRRWLLMCNPELSELLSTKLDSDWTTNLDKLQQLKKYCNDEKIINDLMTIKLYNKTKLATYLKATCNIVVNVSTMFDIQVKRIHEYKRQLLNCLHIITMYNRLKRKETEGFVPRTVMIEGKAAPGYHVAKLIIKLVNNIANVVNNDPQTSGWLQVVFLENYRVSLAEKIVPAADLSEQISTAGTEASGTGNMKFMLE
;
A
#
# COMPACT_ATOMS: atom_id res chain seq x y z
N MET A 1 4.65 41.27 13.45
CA MET A 1 4.30 39.96 12.84
C MET A 1 3.14 40.20 11.88
N PHE A 2 2.99 39.41 10.81
CA PHE A 2 1.92 39.56 9.79
C PHE A 2 1.00 38.32 9.78
N PRO A 3 0.03 38.23 10.71
CA PRO A 3 -0.81 37.02 10.89
C PRO A 3 -1.60 36.62 9.64
N GLU A 4 -2.02 37.59 8.84
CA GLU A 4 -2.79 37.40 7.61
C GLU A 4 -2.03 36.63 6.51
N ARG A 5 -0.71 36.53 6.63
CA ARG A 5 0.13 35.76 5.70
C ARG A 5 0.14 34.26 5.99
N PHE A 6 -0.36 33.83 7.15
CA PHE A 6 -0.41 32.42 7.52
C PHE A 6 -1.70 31.78 7.00
N GLN A 7 -1.57 30.81 6.10
CA GLN A 7 -2.69 30.09 5.51
C GLN A 7 -2.41 28.60 5.46
N ASN A 8 -3.48 27.82 5.33
CA ASN A 8 -3.42 26.40 5.04
C ASN A 8 -4.08 26.10 3.68
N LYS A 9 -3.47 25.19 2.92
CA LYS A 9 -4.08 24.50 1.79
C LYS A 9 -3.68 23.04 1.91
N THR A 10 -4.62 22.19 2.34
CA THR A 10 -4.40 20.76 2.42
C THR A 10 -4.06 20.21 1.04
N ASN A 11 -3.06 19.33 0.96
CA ASN A 11 -2.71 18.70 -0.30
C ASN A 11 -3.87 17.87 -0.86
N GLY A 12 -3.80 17.59 -2.16
CA GLY A 12 -4.72 16.69 -2.83
C GLY A 12 -4.02 15.81 -3.85
N ILE A 13 -4.76 14.86 -4.39
CA ILE A 13 -4.36 14.02 -5.50
C ILE A 13 -5.38 14.17 -6.63
N THR A 14 -4.95 13.95 -7.87
CA THR A 14 -5.89 13.94 -9.00
C THR A 14 -6.58 12.58 -9.10
N PRO A 15 -7.92 12.50 -9.00
CA PRO A 15 -8.64 11.23 -9.16
C PRO A 15 -8.54 10.69 -10.59
N ARG A 16 -8.22 11.54 -11.58
CA ARG A 16 -8.05 11.11 -12.98
C ARG A 16 -6.94 10.08 -13.10
N ARG A 17 -5.80 10.30 -12.43
CA ARG A 17 -4.68 9.34 -12.46
C ARG A 17 -4.85 8.24 -11.42
N TRP A 18 -5.22 8.61 -10.19
CA TRP A 18 -5.19 7.73 -9.01
C TRP A 18 -6.54 7.06 -8.69
N LEU A 19 -7.42 6.98 -9.70
CA LEU A 19 -8.66 6.21 -9.64
C LEU A 19 -9.05 5.81 -11.07
N LEU A 20 -9.33 6.79 -11.96
CA LEU A 20 -9.80 6.51 -13.32
C LEU A 20 -8.79 5.73 -14.17
N MET A 21 -7.53 6.15 -14.18
CA MET A 21 -6.51 5.50 -15.02
C MET A 21 -5.90 4.26 -14.37
N CYS A 22 -5.60 4.28 -13.07
CA CYS A 22 -4.93 3.17 -12.41
C CYS A 22 -5.86 2.03 -12.00
N ASN A 23 -7.14 2.31 -11.76
CA ASN A 23 -8.16 1.33 -11.40
C ASN A 23 -9.43 1.50 -12.27
N PRO A 24 -9.33 1.21 -13.57
CA PRO A 24 -10.46 1.37 -14.49
C PRO A 24 -11.65 0.48 -14.11
N GLU A 25 -11.41 -0.71 -13.54
CA GLU A 25 -12.48 -1.62 -13.12
C GLU A 25 -13.29 -1.06 -11.95
N LEU A 26 -12.63 -0.45 -10.96
CA LEU A 26 -13.32 0.28 -9.89
C LEU A 26 -14.07 1.49 -10.46
N SER A 27 -13.46 2.23 -11.38
CA SER A 27 -14.07 3.42 -11.97
C SER A 27 -15.32 3.09 -12.79
N GLU A 28 -15.33 1.95 -13.47
CA GLU A 28 -16.52 1.43 -14.15
C GLU A 28 -17.62 1.11 -13.14
N LEU A 29 -17.31 0.36 -12.08
CA LEU A 29 -18.27 0.07 -11.00
C LEU A 29 -18.86 1.35 -10.40
N LEU A 30 -18.02 2.34 -10.08
CA LEU A 30 -18.45 3.64 -9.56
C LEU A 30 -19.40 4.36 -10.52
N SER A 31 -19.11 4.32 -11.82
CA SER A 31 -19.95 4.94 -12.86
C SER A 31 -21.32 4.28 -13.00
N THR A 32 -21.49 3.02 -12.55
CA THR A 32 -22.82 2.38 -12.49
C THR A 32 -23.68 2.87 -11.30
N LYS A 33 -23.05 3.52 -10.31
CA LYS A 33 -23.69 3.92 -9.03
C LYS A 33 -23.79 5.42 -8.83
N LEU A 34 -23.05 6.20 -9.61
CA LEU A 34 -22.90 7.65 -9.48
C LEU A 34 -23.24 8.34 -10.80
N ASP A 35 -23.68 9.60 -10.72
CA ASP A 35 -23.94 10.43 -11.89
C ASP A 35 -22.68 10.70 -12.72
N SER A 36 -22.84 10.97 -14.01
CA SER A 36 -21.74 11.04 -15.01
C SER A 36 -20.62 12.06 -14.72
N ASP A 37 -20.88 13.09 -13.93
CA ASP A 37 -19.92 14.14 -13.53
C ASP A 37 -19.10 13.79 -12.27
N TRP A 38 -19.26 12.61 -11.66
CA TRP A 38 -18.48 12.20 -10.48
C TRP A 38 -16.96 12.25 -10.70
N THR A 39 -16.53 12.07 -11.95
CA THR A 39 -15.11 12.09 -12.36
C THR A 39 -14.44 13.47 -12.23
N THR A 40 -15.24 14.54 -12.22
CA THR A 40 -14.80 15.93 -11.99
C THR A 40 -15.27 16.48 -10.65
N ASN A 41 -16.26 15.84 -10.02
CA ASN A 41 -16.79 16.16 -8.69
C ASN A 41 -16.69 14.97 -7.72
N LEU A 42 -15.54 14.85 -7.05
CA LEU A 42 -15.22 13.69 -6.20
C LEU A 42 -16.09 13.62 -4.93
N ASP A 43 -16.75 14.70 -4.51
CA ASP A 43 -17.68 14.69 -3.37
C ASP A 43 -18.86 13.75 -3.58
N LYS A 44 -19.19 13.42 -4.84
CA LYS A 44 -20.22 12.43 -5.18
C LYS A 44 -19.92 11.03 -4.64
N LEU A 45 -18.66 10.69 -4.35
CA LEU A 45 -18.31 9.41 -3.70
C LEU A 45 -19.00 9.23 -2.35
N GLN A 46 -19.41 10.32 -1.67
CA GLN A 46 -20.17 10.23 -0.41
C GLN A 46 -21.51 9.50 -0.57
N GLN A 47 -22.11 9.51 -1.77
CA GLN A 47 -23.36 8.80 -2.05
C GLN A 47 -23.20 7.28 -1.94
N LEU A 48 -21.96 6.76 -2.04
CA LEU A 48 -21.68 5.33 -1.94
C LEU A 48 -21.94 4.78 -0.53
N LYS A 49 -22.02 5.63 0.50
CA LYS A 49 -22.32 5.21 1.88
C LYS A 49 -23.61 4.39 1.99
N LYS A 50 -24.60 4.65 1.12
CA LYS A 50 -25.86 3.88 1.09
C LYS A 50 -25.68 2.42 0.67
N TYR A 51 -24.55 2.07 0.06
CA TYR A 51 -24.21 0.73 -0.41
C TYR A 51 -23.24 -0.02 0.54
N CYS A 52 -22.96 0.52 1.73
CA CYS A 52 -21.98 -0.07 2.65
C CYS A 52 -22.29 -1.51 3.09
N ASN A 53 -23.56 -1.92 3.03
CA ASN A 53 -24.02 -3.27 3.37
C ASN A 53 -24.60 -4.02 2.15
N ASP A 54 -24.40 -3.51 0.93
CA ASP A 54 -24.85 -4.17 -0.28
C ASP A 54 -23.87 -5.30 -0.63
N GLU A 55 -24.26 -6.55 -0.36
CA GLU A 55 -23.41 -7.73 -0.56
C GLU A 55 -22.91 -7.86 -2.01
N LYS A 56 -23.73 -7.47 -2.99
CA LYS A 56 -23.32 -7.53 -4.40
C LYS A 56 -22.18 -6.55 -4.65
N ILE A 57 -22.31 -5.31 -4.19
CA ILE A 57 -21.27 -4.28 -4.36
C ILE A 57 -20.00 -4.67 -3.61
N ILE A 58 -20.12 -5.21 -2.40
CA ILE A 58 -18.96 -5.69 -1.63
C ILE A 58 -18.24 -6.82 -2.39
N ASN A 59 -18.98 -7.78 -2.95
CA ASN A 59 -18.40 -8.86 -3.77
C ASN A 59 -17.74 -8.35 -5.06
N ASP A 60 -18.36 -7.38 -5.73
CA ASP A 60 -17.80 -6.73 -6.92
C ASP A 60 -16.47 -6.02 -6.56
N LEU A 61 -16.42 -5.29 -5.43
CA LEU A 61 -15.21 -4.65 -4.92
C LEU A 61 -14.09 -5.64 -4.56
N MET A 62 -14.43 -6.74 -3.87
CA MET A 62 -13.45 -7.80 -3.54
C MET A 62 -12.87 -8.45 -4.80
N THR A 63 -13.71 -8.66 -5.82
CA THR A 63 -13.28 -9.20 -7.12
C THR A 63 -12.31 -8.25 -7.82
N ILE A 64 -12.62 -6.96 -7.84
CA ILE A 64 -11.74 -5.92 -8.41
C ILE A 64 -10.40 -5.85 -7.65
N LYS A 65 -10.42 -5.92 -6.31
CA LYS A 65 -9.20 -5.94 -5.49
C LYS A 65 -8.33 -7.15 -5.82
N LEU A 66 -8.91 -8.35 -5.87
CA LEU A 66 -8.18 -9.57 -6.23
C LEU A 66 -7.61 -9.51 -7.66
N TYR A 67 -8.37 -8.94 -8.59
CA TYR A 67 -7.90 -8.71 -9.96
C TYR A 67 -6.69 -7.76 -9.98
N ASN A 68 -6.74 -6.65 -9.23
CA ASN A 68 -5.63 -5.71 -9.10
C ASN A 68 -4.39 -6.35 -8.47
N LYS A 69 -4.57 -7.18 -7.44
CA LYS A 69 -3.49 -7.98 -6.84
C LYS A 69 -2.86 -8.93 -7.84
N THR A 70 -3.67 -9.56 -8.68
CA THR A 70 -3.20 -10.46 -9.76
C THR A 70 -2.43 -9.71 -10.85
N LYS A 71 -2.89 -8.50 -11.22
CA LYS A 71 -2.15 -7.61 -12.14
C LYS A 71 -0.77 -7.24 -11.56
N LEU A 72 -0.71 -6.89 -10.28
CA LEU A 72 0.56 -6.58 -9.60
C LEU A 72 1.47 -7.81 -9.53
N ALA A 73 0.95 -8.97 -9.11
CA ALA A 73 1.72 -10.21 -9.01
C ALA A 73 2.33 -10.62 -10.36
N THR A 74 1.55 -10.56 -11.44
CA THR A 74 2.02 -10.83 -12.81
C THR A 74 3.15 -9.87 -13.21
N TYR A 75 2.99 -8.58 -12.93
CA TYR A 75 4.02 -7.58 -13.21
C TYR A 75 5.31 -7.83 -12.42
N LEU A 76 5.20 -8.13 -11.13
CA LEU A 76 6.36 -8.43 -10.26
C LEU A 76 7.10 -9.69 -10.70
N LYS A 77 6.36 -10.72 -11.14
CA LYS A 77 6.96 -11.93 -11.70
C LYS A 77 7.71 -11.63 -12.99
N ALA A 78 7.11 -10.89 -13.91
CA ALA A 78 7.71 -10.59 -15.21
C ALA A 78 8.93 -9.66 -15.12
N THR A 79 8.92 -8.68 -14.22
CA THR A 79 9.93 -7.61 -14.19
C THR A 79 10.99 -7.76 -13.10
N CYS A 80 10.65 -8.44 -12.00
CA CYS A 80 11.54 -8.61 -10.85
C CYS A 80 11.79 -10.09 -10.50
N ASN A 81 11.17 -11.03 -11.22
CA ASN A 81 11.16 -12.46 -10.88
C ASN A 81 10.64 -12.76 -9.46
N ILE A 82 9.82 -11.88 -8.91
CA ILE A 82 9.23 -12.03 -7.58
C ILE A 82 7.86 -12.69 -7.74
N VAL A 83 7.66 -13.84 -7.09
CA VAL A 83 6.35 -14.52 -7.01
C VAL A 83 5.70 -14.13 -5.68
N VAL A 84 4.49 -13.62 -5.72
CA VAL A 84 3.70 -13.30 -4.52
C VAL A 84 2.37 -14.04 -4.54
N ASN A 85 1.89 -14.46 -3.39
CA ASN A 85 0.60 -15.13 -3.27
C ASN A 85 -0.54 -14.10 -3.14
N VAL A 86 -1.40 -14.00 -4.15
CA VAL A 86 -2.50 -13.02 -4.18
C VAL A 86 -3.60 -13.27 -3.14
N SER A 87 -3.63 -14.45 -2.49
CA SER A 87 -4.59 -14.73 -1.42
C SER A 87 -4.17 -14.19 -0.05
N THR A 88 -2.91 -13.76 0.12
CA THR A 88 -2.45 -13.10 1.36
C THR A 88 -2.87 -11.64 1.38
N MET A 89 -2.94 -11.04 2.55
CA MET A 89 -3.09 -9.58 2.67
C MET A 89 -1.85 -8.88 2.12
N PHE A 90 -2.03 -7.98 1.15
CA PHE A 90 -0.98 -7.10 0.63
C PHE A 90 -0.82 -5.89 1.55
N ASP A 91 0.21 -5.96 2.38
CA ASP A 91 0.57 -4.97 3.39
C ASP A 91 1.70 -4.09 2.86
N ILE A 92 1.41 -2.82 2.56
CA ILE A 92 2.26 -2.01 1.68
C ILE A 92 2.73 -0.73 2.37
N GLN A 93 4.05 -0.55 2.42
CA GLN A 93 4.70 0.68 2.85
C GLN A 93 5.53 1.30 1.72
N VAL A 94 4.91 2.17 0.92
CA VAL A 94 5.52 2.81 -0.25
C VAL A 94 5.71 4.30 0.00
N LYS A 95 6.96 4.70 0.24
CA LYS A 95 7.37 6.10 0.47
C LYS A 95 8.89 6.19 0.50
N ARG A 96 9.44 7.39 0.34
CA ARG A 96 10.89 7.65 0.54
C ARG A 96 11.39 6.98 1.83
N ILE A 97 12.58 6.40 1.79
CA ILE A 97 13.17 5.77 2.97
C ILE A 97 13.76 6.86 3.85
N HIS A 98 13.22 7.00 5.07
CA HIS A 98 13.61 8.02 6.02
C HIS A 98 13.26 7.57 7.44
N GLU A 99 14.11 7.89 8.42
CA GLU A 99 13.88 7.52 9.82
C GLU A 99 12.50 7.95 10.36
N TYR A 100 12.05 9.18 10.06
CA TYR A 100 10.75 9.66 10.54
C TYR A 100 9.55 8.94 9.89
N LYS A 101 9.74 8.30 8.72
CA LYS A 101 8.73 7.48 8.03
C LYS A 101 8.66 6.06 8.56
N ARG A 102 9.60 5.70 9.44
CA ARG A 102 9.62 4.50 10.28
C ARG A 102 9.44 3.17 9.53
N GLN A 103 10.07 3.00 8.36
CA GLN A 103 10.23 1.66 7.78
C GLN A 103 10.94 0.71 8.76
N LEU A 104 11.84 1.24 9.60
CA LEU A 104 12.45 0.48 10.68
C LEU A 104 11.42 -0.07 11.68
N LEU A 105 10.38 0.69 12.03
CA LEU A 105 9.31 0.20 12.91
C LEU A 105 8.55 -0.96 12.24
N ASN A 106 8.27 -0.84 10.94
CA ASN A 106 7.67 -1.93 10.19
C ASN A 106 8.57 -3.18 10.17
N CYS A 107 9.88 -3.03 9.98
CA CYS A 107 10.84 -4.15 10.10
C CYS A 107 10.73 -4.85 11.46
N LEU A 108 10.65 -4.10 12.57
CA LEU A 108 10.49 -4.68 13.90
C LEU A 108 9.15 -5.43 14.05
N HIS A 109 8.08 -4.90 13.46
CA HIS A 109 6.79 -5.59 13.41
C HIS A 109 6.87 -6.91 12.62
N ILE A 110 7.52 -6.91 11.45
CA ILE A 110 7.76 -8.12 10.64
C ILE A 110 8.54 -9.16 11.45
N ILE A 111 9.61 -8.76 12.14
CA ILE A 111 10.40 -9.65 13.01
C ILE A 111 9.54 -10.22 14.14
N THR A 112 8.66 -9.41 14.72
CA THR A 112 7.73 -9.86 15.76
C THR A 112 6.74 -10.89 15.23
N MET A 113 6.15 -10.65 14.04
CA MET A 113 5.28 -11.60 13.37
C MET A 113 6.00 -12.91 13.07
N TYR A 114 7.21 -12.84 12.50
CA TYR A 114 8.05 -13.99 12.23
C TYR A 114 8.30 -14.81 13.51
N ASN A 115 8.72 -14.17 14.61
CA ASN A 115 8.98 -14.86 15.88
C ASN A 115 7.73 -15.54 16.46
N ARG A 116 6.55 -14.92 16.34
CA ARG A 116 5.27 -15.55 16.75
C ARG A 116 4.98 -16.81 15.94
N LEU A 117 5.15 -16.74 14.61
CA LEU A 117 5.02 -17.90 13.73
C LEU A 117 6.02 -19.01 14.10
N LYS A 118 7.27 -18.67 14.45
CA LYS A 118 8.28 -19.65 14.92
C LYS A 118 7.87 -20.35 16.21
N ARG A 119 7.14 -19.65 17.09
CA ARG A 119 6.56 -20.22 18.33
C ARG A 119 5.21 -20.90 18.12
N LYS A 120 4.71 -20.97 16.88
CA LYS A 120 3.39 -21.51 16.51
C LYS A 120 2.22 -20.76 17.16
N GLU A 121 2.41 -19.48 17.46
CA GLU A 121 1.36 -18.57 17.93
C GLU A 121 0.58 -18.05 16.71
N THR A 122 -0.23 -18.91 16.09
CA THR A 122 -0.93 -18.63 14.81
C THR A 122 -2.39 -18.24 14.96
N GLU A 123 -2.93 -18.23 16.18
CA GLU A 123 -4.32 -17.86 16.43
C GLU A 123 -4.60 -16.42 15.96
N GLY A 124 -5.60 -16.25 15.10
CA GLY A 124 -5.95 -14.96 14.49
C GLY A 124 -4.91 -14.40 13.50
N PHE A 125 -3.86 -15.15 13.15
CA PHE A 125 -2.85 -14.68 12.21
C PHE A 125 -3.38 -14.74 10.77
N VAL A 126 -3.43 -13.59 10.09
CA VAL A 126 -3.78 -13.52 8.67
C VAL A 126 -2.50 -13.59 7.84
N PRO A 127 -2.41 -14.49 6.84
CA PRO A 127 -1.26 -14.52 5.94
C PRO A 127 -1.00 -13.17 5.25
N ARG A 128 0.26 -12.73 5.21
CA ARG A 128 0.67 -11.42 4.71
C ARG A 128 1.82 -11.48 3.73
N THR A 129 1.71 -10.69 2.66
CA THR A 129 2.84 -10.29 1.83
C THR A 129 3.13 -8.82 2.11
N VAL A 130 4.18 -8.57 2.90
CA VAL A 130 4.63 -7.23 3.27
C VAL A 130 5.55 -6.68 2.19
N MET A 131 5.16 -5.59 1.54
CA MET A 131 5.91 -4.93 0.48
C MET A 131 6.40 -3.57 0.95
N ILE A 132 7.72 -3.41 1.05
CA ILE A 132 8.35 -2.13 1.35
C ILE A 132 8.97 -1.59 0.06
N GLU A 133 8.75 -0.32 -0.21
CA GLU A 133 9.23 0.33 -1.41
C GLU A 133 9.70 1.75 -1.04
N GLY A 134 10.86 2.15 -1.57
CA GLY A 134 11.29 3.54 -1.53
C GLY A 134 12.73 3.75 -1.96
N LYS A 135 13.09 5.01 -2.18
CA LYS A 135 14.47 5.45 -2.45
C LYS A 135 15.05 6.13 -1.21
N ALA A 136 16.31 5.82 -0.91
CA ALA A 136 17.13 6.57 0.02
C ALA A 136 17.96 7.62 -0.74
N ALA A 137 18.18 8.79 -0.13
CA ALA A 137 19.11 9.77 -0.68
C ALA A 137 20.54 9.19 -0.67
N PRO A 138 21.39 9.52 -1.67
CA PRO A 138 22.68 8.84 -1.86
C PRO A 138 23.62 8.97 -0.65
N GLY A 139 23.63 10.14 0.01
CA GLY A 139 24.42 10.40 1.22
C GLY A 139 23.77 9.95 2.54
N TYR A 140 22.53 9.44 2.51
CA TYR A 140 21.82 9.09 3.73
C TYR A 140 22.12 7.64 4.14
N HIS A 141 23.24 7.48 4.86
CA HIS A 141 23.76 6.16 5.25
C HIS A 141 22.75 5.31 6.03
N VAL A 142 22.11 5.86 7.05
CA VAL A 142 21.12 5.14 7.89
C VAL A 142 19.92 4.66 7.06
N ALA A 143 19.39 5.49 6.16
CA ALA A 143 18.32 5.07 5.26
C ALA A 143 18.73 3.89 4.36
N LYS A 144 19.99 3.86 3.89
CA LYS A 144 20.52 2.72 3.13
C LYS A 144 20.67 1.46 4.00
N LEU A 145 21.05 1.60 5.27
CA LEU A 145 21.07 0.48 6.22
C LEU A 145 19.67 -0.08 6.48
N ILE A 146 18.63 0.77 6.52
CA ILE A 146 17.24 0.30 6.62
C ILE A 146 16.86 -0.52 5.38
N ILE A 147 17.20 -0.08 4.17
CA ILE A 147 16.98 -0.88 2.94
C ILE A 147 17.72 -2.22 3.05
N LYS A 148 18.98 -2.22 3.48
CA LYS A 148 19.75 -3.46 3.70
C LYS A 148 19.07 -4.38 4.70
N LEU A 149 18.56 -3.83 5.81
CA LEU A 149 17.84 -4.58 6.83
C LEU A 149 16.57 -5.24 6.26
N VAL A 150 15.75 -4.52 5.49
CA VAL A 150 14.55 -5.10 4.86
C VAL A 150 14.91 -6.29 3.98
N ASN A 151 15.95 -6.15 3.14
CA ASN A 151 16.39 -7.24 2.26
C ASN A 151 16.94 -8.44 3.04
N ASN A 152 17.69 -8.21 4.12
CA ASN A 152 18.16 -9.29 4.98
C ASN A 152 17.00 -10.02 5.69
N ILE A 153 15.99 -9.29 6.18
CA ILE A 153 14.78 -9.87 6.76
C ILE A 153 14.05 -10.71 5.70
N ALA A 154 13.86 -10.17 4.50
CA ALA A 154 13.23 -10.89 3.40
C ALA A 154 13.96 -12.19 3.06
N ASN A 155 15.29 -12.18 3.05
CA ASN A 155 16.08 -13.39 2.80
C ASN A 155 15.86 -14.46 3.88
N VAL A 156 15.73 -14.08 5.16
CA VAL A 156 15.46 -15.04 6.25
C VAL A 156 14.02 -15.56 6.17
N VAL A 157 13.05 -14.65 6.12
CA VAL A 157 11.62 -14.98 6.19
C VAL A 157 11.18 -15.81 4.98
N ASN A 158 11.56 -15.40 3.77
CA ASN A 158 11.08 -16.05 2.54
C ASN A 158 11.71 -17.43 2.30
N ASN A 159 12.82 -17.75 2.96
CA ASN A 159 13.50 -19.04 2.85
C ASN A 159 13.25 -19.96 4.06
N ASP A 160 12.41 -19.56 5.02
CA ASP A 160 12.06 -20.39 6.18
C ASP A 160 10.82 -21.26 5.90
N PRO A 161 10.95 -22.60 5.82
CA PRO A 161 9.83 -23.48 5.54
C PRO A 161 8.72 -23.41 6.60
N GLN A 162 9.02 -23.06 7.85
CA GLN A 162 8.04 -22.98 8.92
C GLN A 162 7.08 -21.80 8.76
N THR A 163 7.53 -20.71 8.15
CA THR A 163 6.71 -19.50 7.93
C THR A 163 6.21 -19.37 6.50
N SER A 164 6.57 -20.30 5.62
CA SER A 164 6.11 -20.37 4.24
C SER A 164 4.58 -20.40 4.17
N GLY A 165 4.01 -19.60 3.26
CA GLY A 165 2.56 -19.41 3.12
C GLY A 165 1.93 -18.44 4.13
N TRP A 166 2.57 -18.15 5.26
CA TRP A 166 2.07 -17.22 6.28
C TRP A 166 2.63 -15.81 6.15
N LEU A 167 3.93 -15.69 5.91
CA LEU A 167 4.60 -14.39 5.85
C LEU A 167 5.60 -14.38 4.72
N GLN A 168 5.48 -13.36 3.87
CA GLN A 168 6.41 -13.05 2.81
C GLN A 168 6.80 -11.58 2.90
N VAL A 169 8.07 -11.26 2.69
CA VAL A 169 8.57 -9.88 2.72
C VAL A 169 9.25 -9.56 1.41
N VAL A 170 8.93 -8.43 0.81
CA VAL A 170 9.44 -8.01 -0.49
C VAL A 170 9.92 -6.57 -0.41
N PHE A 171 11.15 -6.30 -0.86
CA PHE A 171 11.59 -4.95 -1.17
C PHE A 171 11.40 -4.70 -2.67
N LEU A 172 10.56 -3.74 -3.02
CA LEU A 172 10.30 -3.37 -4.42
C LEU A 172 11.31 -2.32 -4.87
N GLU A 173 12.01 -2.60 -5.97
CA GLU A 173 13.05 -1.70 -6.47
C GLU A 173 12.48 -0.56 -7.32
N ASN A 174 13.21 0.56 -7.30
CA ASN A 174 13.03 1.69 -8.21
C ASN A 174 11.61 2.31 -8.24
N TYR A 175 11.19 2.91 -7.11
CA TYR A 175 9.94 3.69 -7.07
C TYR A 175 9.80 4.65 -8.24
N ARG A 176 8.62 4.58 -8.87
CA ARG A 176 8.18 5.52 -9.89
C ARG A 176 6.65 5.48 -9.99
N VAL A 177 6.09 6.53 -10.59
CA VAL A 177 4.63 6.66 -10.77
C VAL A 177 4.02 5.44 -11.44
N SER A 178 4.67 4.91 -12.49
CA SER A 178 4.17 3.73 -13.22
C SER A 178 4.08 2.46 -12.37
N LEU A 179 4.93 2.32 -11.35
CA LEU A 179 4.85 1.20 -10.41
C LEU A 179 3.78 1.48 -9.35
N ALA A 180 3.70 2.72 -8.86
CA ALA A 180 2.67 3.13 -7.91
C ALA A 180 1.24 2.93 -8.48
N GLU A 181 1.02 3.19 -9.77
CA GLU A 181 -0.26 2.94 -10.46
C GLU A 181 -0.68 1.45 -10.45
N LYS A 182 0.24 0.52 -10.16
CA LYS A 182 -0.06 -0.92 -9.99
C LYS A 182 -0.17 -1.32 -8.52
N ILE A 183 0.66 -0.72 -7.67
CA ILE A 183 0.69 -0.99 -6.23
C ILE A 183 -0.57 -0.46 -5.55
N VAL A 184 -0.95 0.80 -5.81
CA VAL A 184 -2.02 1.46 -5.05
C VAL A 184 -3.36 0.71 -5.16
N PRO A 185 -3.84 0.33 -6.36
CA PRO A 185 -5.10 -0.43 -6.48
C PRO A 185 -5.06 -1.83 -5.85
N ALA A 186 -3.86 -2.40 -5.70
CA ALA A 186 -3.64 -3.77 -5.21
C ALA A 186 -3.42 -3.86 -3.69
N ALA A 187 -3.29 -2.74 -2.98
CA ALA A 187 -3.06 -2.77 -1.55
C ALA A 187 -4.33 -3.14 -0.77
N ASP A 188 -4.18 -4.00 0.23
CA ASP A 188 -5.21 -4.28 1.23
C ASP A 188 -4.97 -3.42 2.49
N LEU A 189 -3.70 -3.20 2.85
CA LEU A 189 -3.28 -2.35 3.97
C LEU A 189 -2.20 -1.36 3.51
N SER A 190 -2.36 -0.09 3.88
CA SER A 190 -1.40 0.97 3.57
C SER A 190 -0.75 1.52 4.84
N GLU A 191 0.58 1.39 4.93
CA GLU A 191 1.34 1.79 6.11
C GLU A 191 1.65 3.30 6.13
N GLN A 192 0.97 4.03 7.02
CA GLN A 192 1.09 5.48 7.21
C GLN A 192 1.63 5.84 8.60
N ILE A 193 2.73 5.19 8.97
CA ILE A 193 3.27 5.15 10.34
C ILE A 193 4.37 6.17 10.62
N SER A 194 4.32 7.40 10.10
CA SER A 194 5.35 8.40 10.44
C SER A 194 5.28 8.80 11.93
N THR A 195 6.37 9.32 12.51
CA THR A 195 6.33 9.89 13.87
C THR A 195 5.37 11.08 13.89
N ALA A 196 4.50 11.18 14.91
CA ALA A 196 3.54 12.29 15.01
C ALA A 196 4.25 13.66 14.95
N GLY A 197 3.73 14.58 14.13
CA GLY A 197 4.31 15.91 13.91
C GLY A 197 5.42 15.98 12.84
N THR A 198 5.88 14.85 12.28
CA THR A 198 6.97 14.85 11.27
C THR A 198 6.50 14.77 9.82
N GLU A 199 5.31 14.23 9.58
CA GLU A 199 4.69 14.24 8.25
C GLU A 199 3.75 15.44 8.15
N ALA A 200 4.06 16.39 7.26
CA ALA A 200 3.22 17.58 7.09
C ALA A 200 1.83 17.27 6.51
N SER A 201 1.74 16.27 5.63
CA SER A 201 0.47 15.85 5.01
C SER A 201 0.54 14.40 4.54
N GLY A 202 1.47 14.10 3.62
CA GLY A 202 1.44 12.85 2.86
C GLY A 202 0.32 12.83 1.81
N THR A 203 0.63 12.33 0.62
CA THR A 203 -0.36 12.15 -0.46
C THR A 203 -0.52 10.69 -0.88
N GLY A 204 0.35 9.79 -0.40
CA GLY A 204 0.20 8.35 -0.61
C GLY A 204 -1.04 7.81 0.09
N ASN A 205 -1.24 8.20 1.36
CA ASN A 205 -2.44 7.93 2.16
C ASN A 205 -3.74 8.22 1.40
N MET A 206 -3.84 9.39 0.75
CA MET A 206 -5.03 9.78 -0.02
C MET A 206 -5.29 8.86 -1.20
N LYS A 207 -4.24 8.36 -1.87
CA LYS A 207 -4.38 7.43 -3.00
C LYS A 207 -4.90 6.09 -2.52
N PHE A 208 -4.26 5.52 -1.50
CA PHE A 208 -4.66 4.23 -0.96
C PHE A 208 -6.06 4.26 -0.34
N MET A 209 -6.51 5.40 0.19
CA MET A 209 -7.86 5.54 0.73
C MET A 209 -8.95 5.51 -0.35
N LEU A 210 -8.62 5.84 -1.61
CA LEU A 210 -9.57 5.80 -2.73
C LEU A 210 -9.76 4.40 -3.32
N GLU A 211 -8.90 3.43 -2.97
CA GLU A 211 -8.80 2.11 -3.60
C GLU A 211 -9.24 0.97 -2.68
#